data_AF-A0A2K6U143-F1
#
_entry.id   AF-A0A2K6U143-F1
#
_cell.length_a   1.000
_cell.length_b   1.000
_cell.length_c   1.000
_cell.angle_alpha   90.00
_cell.angle_beta   90.00
_cell.angle_gamma   90.00
#
_symmetry.space_group_name_H-M   'P 1'
#
loop_
_entity.id
_entity.type
_entity.pdbx_description
1 polymer ?
#
loop_
_entity_poly.entity_id
_entity_poly.type
_entity_poly.pdbx_seq_one_letter_code
_entity_poly.pdbx_strand_id
1 'polypeptide(L)'
;MTGEATCITEMSVMMACWKQNEFCDDACIKEIQGFLDCAARAQEARKMRSIQQTLGESGGLPPKKLNKLLQRFPNKAYLSSKWRRIFND
;
A
#
# COMPACT_ATOMS: atom_id res chain seq x y z
N MET A 1 5.66 6.36 1.45
CA MET A 1 5.44 4.91 1.30
C MET A 1 6.14 4.49 0.03
N THR A 2 7.22 3.72 0.17
CA THR A 2 7.97 3.13 -0.94
C THR A 2 7.06 2.16 -1.68
N GLY A 3 7.03 2.23 -3.01
CA GLY A 3 6.25 1.29 -3.82
C GLY A 3 6.84 -0.11 -3.67
N GLU A 4 6.17 -0.99 -2.92
CA GLU A 4 6.56 -2.40 -2.84
C GLU A 4 6.46 -3.03 -4.22
N ALA A 5 7.52 -3.72 -4.63
CA ALA A 5 7.50 -4.52 -5.84
C ALA A 5 6.52 -5.68 -5.65
N THR A 6 5.58 -5.83 -6.59
CA THR A 6 4.60 -6.92 -6.63
C THR A 6 5.04 -7.97 -7.65
N CYS A 7 4.54 -9.20 -7.54
CA CYS A 7 4.87 -10.32 -8.46
C CYS A 7 6.34 -10.77 -8.41
N ILE A 8 7.01 -10.62 -7.27
CA ILE A 8 8.42 -10.98 -7.10
C ILE A 8 8.61 -12.50 -7.27
N THR A 9 7.66 -13.30 -6.78
CA THR A 9 7.66 -14.76 -6.88
C THR A 9 7.62 -15.23 -8.33
N GLU A 10 6.66 -14.74 -9.11
CA GLU A 10 6.49 -15.10 -10.52
C GLU A 10 7.67 -14.61 -11.36
N MET A 11 8.17 -13.40 -11.05
CA MET A 11 9.39 -12.88 -11.68
C MET A 11 10.58 -13.80 -11.42
N SER A 12 10.76 -14.28 -10.19
CA SER A 12 11.87 -15.18 -9.84
C SER A 12 11.80 -16.53 -10.56
N VAL A 13 10.60 -17.10 -10.72
CA VAL A 13 10.39 -18.37 -11.44
C VAL A 13 10.64 -18.20 -12.94
N MET A 14 10.17 -17.11 -13.55
CA MET A 14 10.45 -16.77 -14.95
C MET A 14 11.96 -16.61 -15.20
N MET A 15 12.67 -15.88 -14.33
CA MET A 15 14.13 -15.73 -14.43
C MET A 15 14.85 -17.08 -14.30
N ALA A 16 14.37 -17.96 -13.43
CA ALA A 16 14.95 -19.29 -13.25
C ALA A 16 14.78 -20.15 -14.51
N CYS A 17 13.60 -20.11 -15.14
CA CYS A 17 13.35 -20.79 -16.41
C CYS A 17 14.27 -20.26 -17.53
N TRP A 18 14.35 -18.93 -17.68
CA TRP A 18 15.23 -18.32 -18.67
C TRP A 18 16.68 -18.73 -18.47
N LYS A 19 17.18 -18.73 -17.22
CA LYS A 19 18.56 -19.15 -16.93
C LYS A 19 18.85 -20.59 -17.39
N GLN A 20 17.86 -21.48 -17.32
CA GLN A 20 18.01 -22.89 -17.75
C GLN A 20 17.86 -23.08 -19.25
N ASN A 21 17.16 -22.18 -19.94
CA ASN A 21 16.79 -22.31 -21.35
C ASN A 21 17.38 -21.18 -22.22
N GLU A 22 18.55 -20.66 -21.84
CA GLU A 22 19.28 -19.64 -22.60
C GLU A 22 18.45 -18.39 -22.93
N PHE A 23 17.56 -18.02 -22.00
CA PHE A 23 16.63 -16.88 -22.14
C PHE A 23 15.69 -17.02 -23.34
N CYS A 24 15.35 -18.25 -23.76
CA CYS A 24 14.37 -18.52 -24.80
C CYS A 24 12.94 -18.39 -24.25
N ASP A 25 12.17 -17.47 -24.82
CA ASP A 25 10.77 -17.24 -24.42
C ASP A 25 9.87 -18.44 -24.73
N ASP A 26 10.08 -19.10 -25.88
CA ASP A 26 9.29 -20.26 -26.29
C ASP A 26 9.39 -21.43 -25.30
N ALA A 27 10.55 -21.58 -24.65
CA ALA A 27 10.77 -22.60 -23.62
C ALA A 27 10.12 -22.25 -22.27
N CYS A 28 9.82 -20.97 -22.03
CA CYS A 28 9.36 -20.44 -20.74
C CYS A 28 7.96 -19.79 -20.81
N ILE A 29 7.16 -20.11 -21.84
CA ILE A 29 5.84 -19.51 -22.07
C ILE A 29 4.94 -19.59 -20.83
N LYS A 30 5.00 -20.70 -20.07
CA LYS A 30 4.16 -20.90 -18.89
C LYS A 30 4.51 -19.93 -17.77
N GLU A 31 5.81 -19.77 -17.50
CA GLU A 31 6.33 -18.88 -16.48
C GLU A 31 6.12 -17.41 -16.86
N ILE A 32 6.30 -17.08 -18.14
CA ILE A 32 6.01 -15.76 -18.70
C ILE A 32 4.52 -15.42 -18.53
N GLN A 33 3.63 -16.33 -18.92
CA GLN A 33 2.18 -16.11 -18.76
C GLN A 33 1.81 -15.92 -17.29
N GLY A 34 2.37 -16.73 -16.39
CA GLY A 34 2.15 -16.58 -14.95
C GLY A 34 2.58 -15.21 -14.41
N PHE A 35 3.73 -14.71 -14.86
CA PHE A 35 4.20 -13.36 -14.51
C PHE A 35 3.28 -12.27 -15.07
N LEU A 36 2.90 -12.35 -16.35
CA LEU A 36 2.01 -11.38 -16.99
C LEU A 36 0.64 -11.33 -16.32
N ASP A 37 0.07 -12.50 -15.99
CA ASP A 37 -1.20 -12.59 -15.27
C ASP A 37 -1.12 -11.96 -13.88
N CYS A 38 -0.01 -12.17 -13.16
CA CYS A 38 0.22 -11.49 -11.89
C CYS A 38 0.31 -9.97 -12.08
N ALA A 39 1.07 -9.52 -13.07
CA ALA A 39 1.28 -8.10 -13.35
C ALA A 39 -0.06 -7.40 -13.69
N ALA A 40 -0.90 -8.04 -14.49
CA ALA A 40 -2.24 -7.55 -14.82
C ALA A 40 -3.11 -7.40 -13.56
N ARG A 41 -3.21 -8.44 -12.72
CA ARG A 41 -3.94 -8.39 -11.45
C ARG A 41 -3.39 -7.32 -10.50
N ALA A 42 -2.07 -7.20 -10.42
CA ALA A 42 -1.42 -6.19 -9.57
C ALA A 42 -1.73 -4.76 -10.06
N GLN A 43 -1.77 -4.54 -11.38
CA GLN A 43 -2.17 -3.26 -11.96
C GLN A 43 -3.63 -2.93 -11.66
N GLU A 44 -4.54 -3.90 -11.80
CA GLU A 44 -5.96 -3.75 -11.45
C GLU A 44 -6.15 -3.46 -9.97
N ALA A 45 -5.47 -4.20 -9.09
CA ALA A 45 -5.52 -3.97 -7.64
C ALA A 45 -5.01 -2.56 -7.27
N ARG A 46 -3.98 -2.05 -7.95
CA ARG A 46 -3.50 -0.67 -7.75
C ARG A 46 -4.54 0.37 -8.16
N LYS A 47 -5.22 0.17 -9.31
CA LYS A 47 -6.33 1.02 -9.75
C LYS A 47 -7.51 0.96 -8.77
N MET A 48 -7.85 -0.21 -8.27
CA MET A 48 -8.94 -0.38 -7.30
C MET A 48 -8.60 0.28 -5.96
N ARG A 49 -7.35 0.15 -5.48
CA ARG A 49 -6.89 0.82 -4.26
C ARG A 49 -6.91 2.34 -4.39
N SER A 50 -6.53 2.91 -5.54
CA SER A 50 -6.59 4.37 -5.72
C SER A 50 -8.04 4.89 -5.72
N ILE A 51 -8.98 4.13 -6.28
CA ILE A 51 -10.41 4.43 -6.21
C ILE A 51 -10.94 4.26 -4.78
N GLN A 52 -10.60 3.18 -4.09
CA GLN A 52 -11.03 2.98 -2.70
C GLN A 52 -10.45 4.02 -1.75
N GLN A 53 -9.20 4.45 -1.91
CA GLN A 53 -8.62 5.53 -1.08
C GLN A 53 -9.35 6.87 -1.27
N THR A 54 -9.94 7.09 -2.45
CA THR A 54 -10.72 8.31 -2.72
C THR A 54 -12.18 8.18 -2.26
N LEU A 55 -12.75 6.98 -2.28
CA LEU A 55 -14.19 6.74 -2.07
C LEU A 55 -14.56 6.08 -0.73
N GLY A 56 -13.65 5.33 -0.10
CA GLY A 56 -13.95 4.41 0.99
C GLY A 56 -12.96 4.47 2.16
N GLU A 57 -13.52 4.51 3.37
CA GLU A 57 -12.84 4.43 4.67
C GLU A 57 -12.18 3.06 4.87
N SER A 58 -11.04 2.79 4.22
CA SER A 58 -10.22 1.63 4.57
C SER A 58 -9.37 1.94 5.80
N GLY A 59 -9.88 1.60 6.99
CA GLY A 59 -9.11 1.57 8.25
C GLY A 59 -9.10 2.85 9.08
N GLY A 60 -9.60 3.98 8.58
CA GLY A 60 -9.72 5.23 9.35
C GLY A 60 -10.48 6.34 8.61
N LEU A 61 -10.97 7.34 9.36
CA LEU A 61 -11.62 8.52 8.75
C LEU A 61 -10.62 9.27 7.84
N PRO A 62 -11.05 9.77 6.68
CA PRO A 62 -10.21 10.60 5.83
C PRO A 62 -9.69 11.82 6.60
N PRO A 63 -8.44 12.27 6.36
CA PRO A 63 -7.86 13.43 7.03
C PRO A 63 -8.76 14.67 6.99
N LYS A 64 -9.48 14.88 5.87
CA LYS A 64 -10.46 15.98 5.73
C LYS A 64 -11.61 15.90 6.74
N LYS A 65 -12.15 14.70 7.01
CA LYS A 65 -13.21 14.51 8.01
C LYS A 65 -12.64 14.63 9.43
N LEU A 66 -11.47 14.01 9.69
CA LEU A 66 -10.80 14.10 10.99
C LEU A 66 -10.47 15.55 11.36
N ASN A 67 -9.90 16.32 10.43
CA ASN A 67 -9.55 17.72 10.69
C ASN A 67 -10.78 18.58 10.97
N LYS A 68 -11.91 18.35 10.28
CA LYS A 68 -13.18 19.02 10.61
C LYS A 68 -13.66 18.67 12.02
N LEU A 69 -13.50 17.43 12.46
CA LEU A 69 -13.85 17.00 13.82
C LEU A 69 -12.94 17.65 14.86
N LEU A 70 -11.62 17.66 14.62
CA LEU A 70 -10.63 18.30 15.50
C LEU A 70 -10.84 19.82 15.61
N GLN A 71 -11.28 20.48 14.53
CA GLN A 71 -11.63 21.90 14.57
C GLN A 71 -12.85 22.21 15.45
N ARG A 72 -13.80 21.27 15.56
CA ARG A 72 -14.95 21.40 16.48
C ARG A 72 -14.55 21.22 17.94
N PHE A 73 -13.56 20.37 18.20
CA PHE A 73 -13.06 20.05 19.54
C PHE A 73 -11.53 20.29 19.62
N PRO A 74 -11.09 21.55 19.55
CA PRO A 74 -9.67 21.86 19.50
C PRO A 74 -8.98 21.53 20.82
N ASN A 75 -7.72 21.06 20.73
CA ASN A 75 -6.92 20.76 21.91
C ASN A 75 -6.58 22.06 22.67
N LYS A 76 -7.02 22.17 23.92
CA LYS A 76 -6.70 23.27 24.82
C LYS A 76 -5.32 23.03 25.46
N ALA A 77 -4.26 23.31 24.71
CA ALA A 77 -2.87 23.06 25.13
C ALA A 77 -2.53 23.65 26.52
N TYR A 78 -3.11 24.80 26.86
CA TYR A 78 -2.92 25.49 28.14
C TYR A 78 -3.53 24.76 29.36
N LEU A 79 -4.57 23.92 29.16
CA LEU A 79 -5.12 23.08 30.23
C LEU A 79 -4.27 21.83 30.44
N SER A 80 -3.80 21.20 29.35
CA SER A 80 -2.95 19.99 29.44
C SER A 80 -1.62 20.25 30.16
N SER A 81 -1.04 21.44 29.96
CA SER A 81 0.20 21.88 30.63
C SER A 81 -0.01 22.28 32.09
N LYS A 82 -1.26 22.54 32.50
CA LYS A 82 -1.65 22.71 33.90
C LYS A 82 -1.74 21.34 34.60
N TRP A 83 -2.38 20.36 33.99
CA TRP A 83 -2.43 18.98 34.50
C TRP A 83 -1.06 18.31 34.58
N ARG A 84 -0.18 18.53 33.58
CA ARG A 84 1.21 18.06 33.62
C ARG A 84 2.02 18.66 34.76
N ARG A 85 1.72 19.89 35.17
CA ARG A 85 2.33 20.52 36.35
C ARG A 85 1.80 19.93 37.67
N ILE A 86 0.52 19.59 37.73
CA ILE A 86 -0.11 19.03 38.95
C ILE A 86 0.30 17.58 39.23
N PHE A 87 0.58 16.77 38.19
CA PHE A 87 0.96 15.35 38.34
C PHE A 87 2.48 15.08 38.41
N ASN A 88 3.32 16.13 38.36
CA ASN A 88 4.78 16.05 38.50
C ASN A 88 5.30 16.81 39.74
N ASP A 89 4.39 17.24 40.62
CA ASP A 89 4.65 17.62 42.01
C ASP A 89 4.23 16.46 42.92
#